data_AF-A0A950C7D3-F1
#
_entry.id   AF-A0A950C7D3-F1
#
_cell.length_a   1.000
_cell.length_b   1.000
_cell.length_c   1.000
_cell.angle_alpha   90.00
_cell.angle_beta   90.00
_cell.angle_gamma   90.00
#
_symmetry.space_group_name_H-M   'P 1'
#
loop_
_entity.id
_entity.type
_entity.pdbx_description
1 polymer ?
#
loop_
_entity_poly.entity_id
_entity_poly.type
_entity_poly.pdbx_seq_one_letter_code
_entity_poly.pdbx_strand_id
1 'polypeptide(L)' 'MQLLLIEDDVEAARFLVKELRASGYGVEHA' A
#
# COMPACT_ATOMS: atom_id res chain seq x y z
N MET A 1 0.06 11.56 -6.08
CA MET A 1 -0.34 10.42 -6.93
C MET A 1 -1.05 9.41 -6.04
N GLN A 2 -2.17 8.84 -6.50
CA GLN A 2 -2.96 7.86 -5.75
C GLN A 2 -2.73 6.47 -6.34
N LEU A 3 -2.60 5.46 -5.47
CA LEU A 3 -2.39 4.05 -5.83
C LEU A 3 -3.48 3.18 -5.21
N LEU A 4 -3.97 2.22 -5.99
CA LEU A 4 -4.77 1.11 -5.49
C LEU A 4 -3.87 -0.12 -5.38
N LEU A 5 -3.72 -0.65 -4.17
CA LEU A 5 -3.02 -1.89 -3.90
C LEU A 5 -4.05 -3.02 -3.86
N ILE A 6 -3.78 -4.09 -4.61
CA ILE A 6 -4.52 -5.35 -4.54
C ILE A 6 -3.49 -6.41 -4.19
N GLU A 7 -3.59 -6.92 -2.96
CA GLU A 7 -2.65 -7.89 -2.39
C GLU A 7 -3.43 -8.70 -1.35
N ASP A 8 -3.46 -10.02 -1.52
CA ASP A 8 -4.21 -10.95 -0.67
C ASP A 8 -3.41 -11.38 0.56
N ASP A 9 -2.08 -11.34 0.47
CA ASP A 9 -1.24 -11.54 1.64
C ASP A 9 -1.25 -10.31 2.55
N VAL A 10 -1.82 -10.48 3.75
CA VAL A 10 -2.00 -9.38 4.71
C VAL A 10 -0.67 -8.80 5.19
N GLU A 11 0.38 -9.61 5.31
CA GLU A 11 1.68 -9.13 5.79
C GLU A 11 2.40 -8.34 4.70
N ALA A 12 2.39 -8.83 3.46
CA ALA A 12 2.92 -8.15 2.29
C ALA A 12 2.19 -6.82 2.05
N ALA A 13 0.85 -6.83 2.12
CA ALA A 13 0.03 -5.63 1.95
C ALA A 13 0.41 -4.57 2.99
N ARG A 14 0.54 -4.95 4.27
CA ARG A 14 0.91 -4.02 5.35
C ARG A 14 2.30 -3.43 5.14
N PHE A 15 3.28 -4.25 4.71
CA PHE A 15 4.62 -3.77 4.40
C PHE A 15 4.59 -2.75 3.26
N LEU A 16 3.94 -3.08 2.15
CA LEU A 16 3.87 -2.22 0.96
C LEU A 16 3.14 -0.90 1.24
N VAL A 17 1.97 -0.94 1.90
CA VAL A 17 1.23 0.27 2.26
C VAL A 17 2.08 1.20 3.11
N LYS A 18 2.83 0.66 4.08
CA LYS A 18 3.71 1.44 4.95
C LYS A 18 4.79 2.17 4.15
N GLU A 19 5.55 1.47 3.33
CA GLU A 19 6.67 2.05 2.59
C GLU A 19 6.21 3.01 1.47
N LEU A 20 5.09 2.69 0.81
CA LEU A 20 4.50 3.57 -0.22
C LEU A 20 3.98 4.88 0.38
N ARG A 21 3.31 4.81 1.53
CA ARG A 21 2.88 6.03 2.25
C ARG A 21 4.06 6.85 2.75
N ALA A 22 5.10 6.19 3.27
CA ALA A 22 6.34 6.86 3.67
C ALA A 22 7.03 7.59 2.50
N SER A 23 6.87 7.06 1.29
CA SER A 23 7.37 7.66 0.04
C SER A 23 6.47 8.79 -0.50
N GLY A 24 5.37 9.13 0.17
CA GLY A 24 4.47 10.23 -0.19
C GLY A 24 3.30 9.86 -1.11
N TYR A 25 3.07 8.56 -1.35
CA TYR A 25 1.89 8.11 -2.09
C TYR A 25 0.65 8.04 -1.19
N GLY A 26 -0.49 8.45 -1.72
CA GLY A 26 -1.77 8.05 -1.17
C GLY A 26 -2.07 6.63 -1.64
N VAL A 27 -2.39 5.73 -0.70
CA VAL A 27 -2.60 4.31 -0.98
C VAL A 27 -3.91 3.86 -0.37
N GLU A 28 -4.78 3.34 -1.23
CA GLU A 28 -5.97 2.57 -0.91
C GLU A 28 -5.63 1.07 -1.10
N HIS A 29 -6.07 0.22 -0.17
CA HIS A 29 -5.89 -1.23 -0.26
C HIS A 29 -7.27 -1.87 -0.29
N ALA A 30 -7.50 -2.74 -1.28
CA ALA A 30 -8.76 -3.44 -1.53
C ALA A 30 -8.58 -4.96 -1.40
#